data_AF-A0A315TB77-F1
#
_entry.id   AF-A0A315TB77-F1
#
_cell.length_a   1.000
_cell.length_b   1.000
_cell.length_c   1.000
_cell.angle_alpha   90.00
_cell.angle_beta   90.00
_cell.angle_gamma   90.00
#
_symmetry.space_group_name_H-M   'P 1'
#
loop_
_entity.id
_entity.type
_entity.pdbx_description
1 polymer ?
#
loop_
_entity_poly.entity_id
_entity_poly.type
_entity_poly.pdbx_seq_one_letter_code
_entity_poly.pdbx_strand_id
1 'polypeptide(L)'
;MAEVDYQREVTRLALDSLAGGGFALAGSGAIREHGIIDRPTQDIDLFTSITSPEAFAESTKRLVAAMRERGFEVEEHRNAPQYAKFSVTSPAGQRVEVDLAVDWRSEEPVTLSVGPVLSLPDAVASKVSAVYSRAEVRDYLDLDSIRESGRFTDAEILELAVDRDPGFDVQMFAGQLDQINRLGSARRVEEYGVGEQELAQLKSRLTGWAEELRNDAPTPGQRNVQKVQQQSTDLDPRMEQVMKLVHASYPGTARDALRPPAETPAAEARPQPKDRGQEQGRML
;
A
#
# COMPACT_ATOMS: atom_id res chain seq x y z
N MET A 1 0.17 12.21 -26.46
CA MET A 1 -1.00 12.16 -25.55
C MET A 1 -0.57 12.74 -24.21
N ALA A 2 -1.44 13.45 -23.47
CA ALA A 2 -1.08 13.88 -22.11
C ALA A 2 -0.82 12.64 -21.23
N GLU A 3 0.03 12.76 -20.21
CA GLU A 3 0.41 11.62 -19.36
C GLU A 3 -0.80 10.96 -18.70
N VAL A 4 -1.71 11.77 -18.15
CA VAL A 4 -2.96 11.29 -17.53
C VAL A 4 -3.83 10.54 -18.55
N ASP A 5 -3.94 11.04 -19.78
CA ASP A 5 -4.74 10.39 -20.82
C ASP A 5 -4.16 9.02 -21.19
N TYR A 6 -2.83 8.92 -21.24
CA TYR A 6 -2.13 7.66 -21.48
C TYR A 6 -2.35 6.67 -20.33
N GLN A 7 -2.25 7.13 -19.09
CA GLN A 7 -2.52 6.29 -17.93
C GLN A 7 -3.96 5.77 -17.92
N ARG A 8 -4.94 6.61 -18.26
CA ARG A 8 -6.34 6.22 -18.39
C ARG A 8 -6.57 5.23 -19.52
N GLU A 9 -5.87 5.37 -20.65
CA GLU A 9 -5.92 4.40 -21.74
C GLU A 9 -5.38 3.03 -21.31
N VAL A 10 -4.18 2.98 -20.74
CA VAL A 10 -3.59 1.72 -20.26
C VAL A 10 -4.46 1.09 -19.17
N THR A 11 -5.02 1.90 -18.27
CA THR A 11 -5.93 1.41 -17.22
C THR A 11 -7.17 0.75 -17.82
N ARG A 12 -7.83 1.39 -18.80
CA ARG A 12 -9.00 0.82 -19.50
C ARG A 12 -8.67 -0.52 -20.13
N LEU A 13 -7.61 -0.57 -20.94
CA LEU A 13 -7.19 -1.77 -21.64
C LEU A 13 -6.80 -2.90 -20.66
N ALA A 14 -6.13 -2.56 -19.57
CA ALA A 14 -5.74 -3.51 -18.55
C ALA A 14 -6.95 -4.08 -17.82
N LEU A 15 -7.86 -3.22 -17.33
CA LEU A 15 -9.08 -3.66 -16.64
C LEU A 15 -9.98 -4.51 -17.54
N ASP A 16 -10.10 -4.18 -18.83
CA ASP A 16 -10.80 -4.99 -19.82
C ASP A 16 -10.17 -6.39 -19.96
N SER A 17 -8.84 -6.47 -20.03
CA SER A 17 -8.11 -7.74 -20.13
C SER A 17 -8.20 -8.59 -18.84
N LEU A 18 -8.39 -7.92 -17.70
CA LEU A 18 -8.49 -8.51 -16.37
C LEU A 18 -9.93 -8.84 -15.96
N ALA A 19 -10.90 -8.70 -16.88
CA ALA A 19 -12.30 -8.99 -16.62
C ALA A 19 -12.50 -10.40 -16.01
N GLY A 20 -13.34 -10.47 -14.98
CA GLY A 20 -13.57 -11.67 -14.17
C GLY A 20 -12.49 -11.98 -13.13
N GLY A 21 -11.37 -11.25 -13.12
CA GLY A 21 -10.30 -11.39 -12.12
C GLY A 21 -10.49 -10.53 -10.86
N GLY A 22 -11.59 -9.79 -10.75
CA GLY A 22 -11.91 -8.95 -9.59
C GLY A 22 -11.03 -7.70 -9.41
N PHE A 23 -10.24 -7.35 -10.43
CA PHE A 23 -9.34 -6.20 -10.40
C PHE A 23 -10.07 -4.86 -10.52
N ALA A 24 -9.61 -3.87 -9.78
CA ALA A 24 -10.07 -2.49 -9.84
C ALA A 24 -8.88 -1.53 -9.71
N LEU A 25 -8.99 -0.34 -10.30
CA LEU A 25 -8.01 0.73 -10.11
C LEU A 25 -7.97 1.14 -8.63
N ALA A 26 -6.78 1.14 -8.07
CA ALA A 26 -6.46 1.48 -6.68
C ALA A 26 -5.46 2.65 -6.62
N GLY A 27 -4.82 2.83 -5.47
CA GLY A 27 -3.75 3.81 -5.28
C GLY A 27 -4.19 5.25 -5.55
N SER A 28 -3.23 6.09 -5.93
CA SER A 28 -3.49 7.49 -6.27
C SER A 28 -4.37 7.62 -7.53
N GLY A 29 -4.37 6.61 -8.40
CA GLY A 29 -5.23 6.57 -9.58
C GLY A 29 -6.71 6.58 -9.21
N ALA A 30 -7.10 5.78 -8.22
CA ALA A 30 -8.48 5.79 -7.71
C ALA A 30 -8.89 7.16 -7.13
N ILE A 31 -8.02 7.77 -6.33
CA ILE A 31 -8.22 9.11 -5.76
C ILE A 31 -8.42 10.15 -6.87
N ARG A 32 -7.64 10.08 -7.95
CA ARG A 32 -7.78 10.94 -9.14
C ARG A 32 -9.12 10.72 -9.84
N GLU A 33 -9.53 9.49 -10.10
CA GLU A 33 -10.78 9.22 -10.82
C GLU A 33 -12.03 9.59 -10.00
N HIS A 34 -11.93 9.66 -8.67
CA HIS A 34 -12.95 10.25 -7.79
C HIS A 34 -12.93 11.79 -7.74
N GLY A 35 -11.98 12.42 -8.45
CA GLY A 35 -11.87 13.87 -8.57
C GLY A 35 -11.36 14.56 -7.31
N ILE A 36 -10.54 13.88 -6.50
CA ILE A 36 -9.86 14.48 -5.34
C ILE A 36 -8.54 15.13 -5.74
N ILE A 37 -7.84 14.55 -6.72
CA ILE A 37 -6.61 15.09 -7.31
C ILE A 37 -6.72 15.13 -8.83
N ASP A 38 -5.91 15.95 -9.48
CA ASP A 38 -5.87 16.11 -10.95
C ASP A 38 -4.50 15.78 -11.58
N ARG A 39 -3.45 15.67 -10.77
CA ARG A 39 -2.09 15.32 -11.21
C ARG A 39 -1.95 13.89 -11.75
N PRO A 40 -0.96 13.62 -12.62
CA PRO A 40 -0.59 12.25 -12.97
C PRO A 40 -0.09 11.46 -11.76
N THR A 41 -0.16 10.13 -11.87
CA THR A 41 0.38 9.19 -10.88
C THR A 41 1.70 8.61 -11.38
N GLN A 42 2.49 7.95 -10.54
CA GLN A 42 3.74 7.32 -11.01
C GLN A 42 3.47 5.97 -11.70
N ASP A 43 2.45 5.28 -11.21
CA ASP A 43 2.09 3.90 -11.51
C ASP A 43 0.57 3.78 -11.68
N ILE A 44 0.15 2.68 -12.30
CA ILE A 44 -1.23 2.21 -12.35
C ILE A 44 -1.33 1.01 -11.41
N ASP A 45 -2.06 1.17 -10.30
CA ASP A 45 -2.32 0.10 -9.34
C ASP A 45 -3.65 -0.59 -9.67
N LEU A 46 -3.62 -1.88 -10.00
CA LEU A 46 -4.81 -2.70 -10.28
C LEU A 46 -4.90 -3.83 -9.25
N PHE A 47 -5.78 -3.68 -8.26
CA PHE A 47 -5.84 -4.60 -7.12
C PHE A 47 -7.09 -5.47 -7.12
N THR A 48 -6.95 -6.71 -6.68
CA THR A 48 -8.03 -7.68 -6.55
C THR A 48 -8.16 -8.20 -5.13
N SER A 49 -9.37 -8.51 -4.70
CA SER A 49 -9.63 -9.23 -3.44
C SER A 49 -9.65 -10.76 -3.63
N ILE A 50 -9.49 -11.25 -4.87
CA ILE A 50 -9.39 -12.69 -5.16
C ILE A 50 -8.00 -13.19 -4.75
N THR A 51 -7.97 -14.16 -3.84
CA THR A 51 -6.74 -14.64 -3.19
C THR A 51 -6.10 -15.86 -3.83
N SER A 52 -6.70 -16.44 -4.88
CA SER A 52 -6.15 -17.63 -5.57
C SER A 52 -4.90 -17.26 -6.39
N PRO A 53 -3.74 -17.86 -6.09
CA PRO A 53 -2.52 -17.70 -6.88
C PRO A 53 -2.68 -18.08 -8.35
N GLU A 54 -3.47 -19.12 -8.63
CA GLU A 54 -3.73 -19.61 -9.98
C GLU A 54 -4.57 -18.59 -10.76
N ALA A 55 -5.64 -18.06 -10.16
CA ALA A 55 -6.45 -17.02 -10.76
C ALA A 55 -5.65 -15.73 -11.01
N PHE A 56 -4.75 -15.38 -10.10
CA PHE A 56 -3.83 -14.25 -10.25
C PHE A 56 -2.87 -14.47 -11.43
N ALA A 57 -2.23 -15.63 -11.49
CA ALA A 57 -1.31 -16.00 -12.59
C ALA A 57 -2.00 -16.08 -13.96
N GLU A 58 -3.24 -16.55 -14.03
CA GLU A 58 -4.01 -16.52 -15.28
C GLU A 58 -4.39 -15.09 -15.68
N SER A 59 -4.64 -14.21 -14.72
CA SER A 59 -4.94 -12.80 -14.99
C SER A 59 -3.71 -12.03 -15.49
N THR A 60 -2.52 -12.28 -14.93
CA THR A 60 -1.27 -11.68 -15.43
C THR A 60 -0.96 -12.12 -16.86
N LYS A 61 -1.14 -13.41 -17.19
CA LYS A 61 -0.98 -13.92 -18.57
C LYS A 61 -1.96 -13.25 -19.54
N ARG A 62 -3.24 -13.11 -19.16
CA ARG A 62 -4.25 -12.44 -19.98
C ARG A 62 -3.91 -10.98 -20.24
N LEU A 63 -3.46 -10.24 -19.22
CA LEU A 63 -3.00 -8.86 -19.38
C LEU A 63 -1.86 -8.75 -20.39
N VAL A 64 -0.80 -9.55 -20.21
CA VAL A 64 0.38 -9.51 -21.08
C VAL A 64 0.01 -9.84 -22.53
N ALA A 65 -0.79 -10.90 -22.75
CA ALA A 65 -1.24 -11.29 -24.09
C ALA A 65 -2.07 -10.18 -24.74
N ALA A 66 -3.08 -9.67 -24.04
CA ALA A 66 -4.00 -8.65 -24.56
C ALA A 66 -3.29 -7.33 -24.91
N MET A 67 -2.33 -6.90 -24.09
CA MET A 67 -1.54 -5.70 -24.35
C MET A 67 -0.63 -5.88 -25.58
N ARG A 68 0.05 -7.03 -25.69
CA ARG A 68 0.92 -7.34 -26.84
C ARG A 68 0.14 -7.46 -28.15
N GLU A 69 -1.04 -8.06 -28.12
CA GLU A 69 -1.95 -8.12 -29.28
C GLU A 69 -2.36 -6.72 -29.78
N ARG A 70 -2.40 -5.73 -28.89
CA ARG A 70 -2.69 -4.32 -29.22
C ARG A 70 -1.43 -3.52 -29.59
N GLY A 71 -0.29 -4.18 -29.73
CA GLY A 71 0.98 -3.56 -30.13
C GLY A 71 1.77 -2.90 -29.00
N PHE A 72 1.37 -3.08 -27.74
CA PHE A 72 2.16 -2.59 -26.61
C PHE A 72 3.32 -3.55 -26.32
N GLU A 73 4.47 -2.99 -25.99
CA GLU A 73 5.55 -3.74 -25.36
C GLU A 73 5.25 -3.89 -23.87
N VAL A 74 5.41 -5.10 -23.34
CA VAL A 74 5.21 -5.41 -21.92
C VAL A 74 6.45 -6.12 -21.40
N GLU A 75 7.17 -5.44 -20.51
CA GLU A 75 8.29 -6.01 -19.76
C GLU A 75 7.80 -6.41 -18.37
N GLU A 76 8.10 -7.64 -17.96
CA GLU A 76 7.78 -8.15 -16.62
C GLU A 76 8.98 -7.92 -15.70
N HIS A 77 8.79 -7.11 -14.66
CA HIS A 77 9.84 -6.83 -13.65
C HIS A 77 9.74 -7.77 -12.46
N ARG A 78 8.52 -8.18 -12.12
CA ARG A 78 8.24 -9.14 -11.04
C ARG A 78 6.92 -9.85 -11.30
N ASN A 79 6.86 -11.14 -11.00
CA ASN A 79 5.62 -11.91 -11.05
C ASN A 79 5.64 -12.96 -9.94
N ALA A 80 4.93 -12.63 -8.87
CA ALA A 80 4.78 -13.47 -7.69
C ALA A 80 3.29 -13.81 -7.52
N PRO A 81 2.94 -14.82 -6.71
CA PRO A 81 1.56 -15.30 -6.52
C PRO A 81 0.50 -14.23 -6.20
N GLN A 82 0.91 -13.08 -5.67
CA GLN A 82 0.00 -12.03 -5.16
C GLN A 82 0.44 -10.62 -5.55
N TYR A 83 1.53 -10.51 -6.31
CA TYR A 83 2.04 -9.22 -6.76
C TYR A 83 2.79 -9.40 -8.06
N ALA A 84 2.46 -8.60 -9.06
CA ALA A 84 3.20 -8.54 -10.30
C ALA A 84 3.42 -7.08 -10.70
N LYS A 85 4.56 -6.80 -11.30
CA LYS A 85 4.95 -5.48 -11.76
C LYS A 85 5.39 -5.56 -13.21
N PHE A 86 4.81 -4.70 -14.04
CA PHE A 86 5.09 -4.60 -15.46
C PHE A 86 5.40 -3.17 -15.84
N SER A 87 6.20 -3.00 -16.89
CA SER A 87 6.18 -1.74 -17.64
C SER A 87 5.50 -1.94 -18.97
N VAL A 88 4.57 -1.04 -19.28
CA VAL A 88 3.78 -1.05 -20.52
C VAL A 88 4.21 0.15 -21.37
N THR A 89 4.78 -0.14 -22.54
CA THR A 89 5.24 0.87 -23.50
C THR A 89 4.36 0.83 -24.75
N SER A 90 3.75 1.96 -25.09
CA SER A 90 2.97 2.12 -26.31
C SER A 90 3.83 2.10 -27.58
N PRO A 91 3.24 1.86 -28.77
CA PRO A 91 3.93 2.02 -30.05
C PRO A 91 4.55 3.41 -30.26
N ALA A 92 4.02 4.43 -29.58
CA ALA A 92 4.52 5.80 -29.63
C ALA A 92 5.68 6.07 -28.63
N GLY A 93 6.12 5.06 -27.87
CA GLY A 93 7.23 5.14 -26.92
C GLY A 93 6.86 5.68 -25.53
N GLN A 94 5.58 5.98 -25.25
CA GLN A 94 5.14 6.34 -23.91
C GLN A 94 5.15 5.10 -23.01
N ARG A 95 5.72 5.19 -21.81
CA ARG A 95 5.87 4.09 -20.85
C ARG A 95 5.18 4.40 -19.53
N VAL A 96 4.54 3.40 -18.93
CA VAL A 96 3.97 3.48 -17.57
C VAL A 96 4.18 2.16 -16.83
N GLU A 97 4.41 2.22 -15.53
CA GLU A 97 4.46 1.04 -14.67
C GLU A 97 3.05 0.62 -14.25
N VAL A 98 2.78 -0.68 -14.26
CA VAL A 98 1.49 -1.28 -13.89
C VAL A 98 1.75 -2.34 -12.82
N ASP A 99 1.17 -2.12 -11.65
CA ASP A 99 1.27 -3.00 -10.50
C ASP A 99 -0.05 -3.74 -10.32
N LEU A 100 0.02 -5.07 -10.25
CA LEU A 100 -1.11 -5.94 -9.91
C LEU A 100 -0.85 -6.48 -8.52
N ALA A 101 -1.84 -6.41 -7.63
CA ALA A 101 -1.71 -6.94 -6.28
C ALA A 101 -3.01 -7.57 -5.76
N VAL A 102 -2.88 -8.49 -4.82
CA VAL A 102 -3.99 -8.92 -3.97
C VAL A 102 -4.07 -7.96 -2.78
N ASP A 103 -5.22 -7.35 -2.57
CA ASP A 103 -5.45 -6.41 -1.47
C ASP A 103 -6.91 -6.43 -0.99
N TRP A 104 -7.13 -6.01 0.26
CA TRP A 104 -8.45 -5.97 0.88
C TRP A 104 -9.22 -4.75 0.42
N ARG A 105 -10.53 -4.91 0.22
CA ARG A 105 -11.50 -3.83 0.06
C ARG A 105 -12.81 -4.26 0.70
N SER A 106 -13.49 -3.31 1.33
CA SER A 106 -14.76 -3.55 2.02
C SER A 106 -15.94 -3.57 1.04
N GLU A 107 -15.93 -2.68 0.05
CA GLU A 107 -17.02 -2.49 -0.90
C GLU A 107 -16.71 -3.06 -2.29
N GLU A 108 -17.75 -3.26 -3.09
CA GLU A 108 -17.58 -3.54 -4.51
C GLU A 108 -17.05 -2.29 -5.25
N PRO A 109 -16.18 -2.48 -6.27
CA PRO A 109 -15.69 -1.36 -7.07
C PRO A 109 -16.81 -0.57 -7.75
N VAL A 110 -16.64 0.75 -7.83
CA VAL A 110 -17.49 1.64 -8.61
C VAL A 110 -17.02 1.66 -10.05
N THR A 111 -17.94 1.58 -11.01
CA THR A 111 -17.58 1.71 -12.44
C THR A 111 -17.51 3.18 -12.82
N LEU A 112 -16.31 3.66 -13.15
CA LEU A 112 -16.04 5.01 -13.65
C LEU A 112 -15.58 4.96 -15.12
N SER A 113 -15.18 6.10 -15.70
CA SER A 113 -14.80 6.21 -17.12
C SER A 113 -13.64 5.30 -17.54
N VAL A 114 -12.82 4.86 -16.59
CA VAL A 114 -11.68 3.98 -16.82
C VAL A 114 -11.98 2.49 -16.58
N GLY A 115 -13.19 2.15 -16.12
CA GLY A 115 -13.56 0.81 -15.69
C GLY A 115 -13.81 0.71 -14.17
N PRO A 116 -13.68 -0.48 -13.57
CA PRO A 116 -13.79 -0.68 -12.13
C PRO A 116 -12.71 0.11 -11.35
N VAL A 117 -13.13 0.91 -10.38
CA VAL A 117 -12.28 1.70 -9.49
C VAL A 117 -12.69 1.38 -8.06
N LEU A 118 -11.74 1.31 -7.11
CA LEU A 118 -12.09 1.18 -5.70
C LEU A 118 -13.15 2.21 -5.28
N SER A 119 -14.04 1.82 -4.37
CA SER A 119 -14.96 2.77 -3.75
C SER A 119 -14.15 3.94 -3.14
N LEU A 120 -14.73 5.14 -3.09
CA LEU A 120 -14.02 6.28 -2.50
C LEU A 120 -13.62 6.00 -1.04
N PRO A 121 -14.48 5.41 -0.18
CA PRO A 121 -14.08 4.99 1.16
C PRO A 121 -12.88 4.02 1.19
N ASP A 122 -12.87 2.98 0.35
CA ASP A 122 -11.74 2.03 0.30
C ASP A 122 -10.45 2.69 -0.22
N ALA A 123 -10.56 3.60 -1.18
CA ALA A 123 -9.42 4.35 -1.70
C ALA A 123 -8.83 5.26 -0.63
N VAL A 124 -9.67 5.95 0.15
CA VAL A 124 -9.24 6.77 1.30
C VAL A 124 -8.58 5.89 2.37
N ALA A 125 -9.19 4.77 2.75
CA ALA A 125 -8.64 3.84 3.73
C ALA A 125 -7.25 3.31 3.30
N SER A 126 -7.11 2.96 2.01
CA SER A 126 -5.84 2.54 1.42
C SER A 126 -4.77 3.63 1.49
N LYS A 127 -5.15 4.90 1.28
CA LYS A 127 -4.24 6.05 1.42
C LYS A 127 -3.79 6.27 2.86
N VAL A 128 -4.68 6.17 3.84
CA VAL A 128 -4.31 6.26 5.25
C VAL A 128 -3.34 5.13 5.63
N SER A 129 -3.62 3.90 5.17
CA SER A 129 -2.73 2.74 5.37
C SER A 129 -1.34 2.95 4.74
N ALA A 130 -1.25 3.59 3.57
CA ALA A 130 0.02 3.92 2.94
C ALA A 130 0.83 4.94 3.76
N VAL A 131 0.19 5.98 4.31
CA VAL A 131 0.86 6.93 5.22
C VAL A 131 1.29 6.24 6.52
N TYR A 132 0.43 5.37 7.07
CA TYR A 132 0.72 4.62 8.28
C TYR A 132 1.91 3.68 8.14
N SER A 133 2.07 3.04 6.99
CA SER A 133 3.10 2.01 6.77
C SER A 133 4.42 2.56 6.23
N ARG A 134 4.38 3.38 5.18
CA ARG A 134 5.60 3.84 4.46
C ARG A 134 5.78 5.36 4.46
N ALA A 135 4.69 6.12 4.46
CA ALA A 135 4.72 7.58 4.53
C ALA A 135 5.57 8.23 3.41
N GLU A 136 5.36 7.80 2.17
CA GLU A 136 5.99 8.41 1.00
C GLU A 136 5.39 9.79 0.72
N VAL A 137 6.16 10.65 0.04
CA VAL A 137 5.77 12.04 -0.28
C VAL A 137 4.37 12.11 -0.92
N ARG A 138 4.12 11.27 -1.92
CA ARG A 138 2.84 11.20 -2.63
C ARG A 138 1.66 10.82 -1.73
N ASP A 139 1.90 10.00 -0.71
CA ASP A 139 0.83 9.55 0.18
C ASP A 139 0.39 10.69 1.11
N TYR A 140 1.31 11.57 1.53
CA TYR A 140 0.94 12.80 2.26
C TYR A 140 0.17 13.79 1.40
N LEU A 141 0.60 14.00 0.14
CA LEU A 141 -0.10 14.89 -0.78
C LEU A 141 -1.53 14.43 -1.02
N ASP A 142 -1.72 13.13 -1.23
CA ASP A 142 -3.05 12.56 -1.43
C ASP A 142 -3.89 12.65 -0.15
N LEU A 143 -3.32 12.34 1.01
CA LEU A 143 -4.01 12.42 2.30
C LEU A 143 -4.46 13.86 2.61
N ASP A 144 -3.59 14.83 2.37
CA ASP A 144 -3.92 16.24 2.57
C ASP A 144 -4.98 16.71 1.58
N SER A 145 -4.90 16.29 0.31
CA SER A 145 -5.96 16.56 -0.68
C SER A 145 -7.31 15.93 -0.29
N ILE A 146 -7.30 14.71 0.27
CA ILE A 146 -8.50 14.05 0.80
C ILE A 146 -9.12 14.90 1.92
N ARG A 147 -8.31 15.39 2.87
CA ARG A 147 -8.78 16.25 3.96
C ARG A 147 -9.31 17.58 3.45
N GLU A 148 -8.55 18.27 2.58
CA GLU A 148 -8.93 19.56 2.02
C GLU A 148 -10.19 19.47 1.13
N SER A 149 -10.50 18.29 0.57
CA SER A 149 -11.72 18.08 -0.21
C SER A 149 -13.02 18.30 0.60
N GLY A 150 -12.95 18.19 1.93
CA GLY A 150 -14.10 18.31 2.84
C GLY A 150 -15.16 17.21 2.66
N ARG A 151 -14.88 16.16 1.87
CA ARG A 151 -15.80 15.03 1.66
C ARG A 151 -15.84 14.04 2.82
N PHE A 152 -14.80 14.06 3.66
CA PHE A 152 -14.68 13.28 4.87
C PHE A 152 -14.21 14.18 6.00
N THR A 153 -14.77 13.98 7.17
CA THR A 153 -14.22 14.48 8.42
C THR A 153 -13.00 13.66 8.84
N ASP A 154 -12.12 14.23 9.66
CA ASP A 154 -10.97 13.49 10.19
C ASP A 154 -11.38 12.24 10.97
N ALA A 155 -12.53 12.29 11.66
CA ALA A 155 -13.09 11.13 12.35
C ALA A 155 -13.47 10.00 11.37
N GLU A 156 -14.17 10.32 10.28
CA GLU A 156 -14.52 9.33 9.25
C GLU A 156 -13.29 8.74 8.57
N ILE A 157 -12.24 9.55 8.31
CA ILE A 157 -10.98 9.06 7.75
C ILE A 157 -10.33 8.02 8.69
N LEU A 158 -10.33 8.27 10.00
CA LEU A 158 -9.79 7.34 11.00
C LEU A 158 -10.65 6.08 11.15
N GLU A 159 -11.98 6.21 11.11
CA GLU A 159 -12.90 5.06 11.16
C GLU A 159 -12.66 4.12 9.97
N LEU A 160 -12.51 4.67 8.75
CA LEU A 160 -12.16 3.90 7.56
C LEU A 160 -10.82 3.17 7.68
N ALA A 161 -9.84 3.78 8.35
CA ALA A 161 -8.54 3.15 8.60
C ALA A 161 -8.64 1.98 9.58
N VAL A 162 -9.41 2.15 10.66
CA VAL A 162 -9.65 1.09 11.67
C VAL A 162 -10.44 -0.07 11.07
N ASP A 163 -11.45 0.21 10.26
CA ASP A 163 -12.26 -0.83 9.61
C ASP A 163 -11.43 -1.62 8.57
N ARG A 164 -10.43 -0.97 7.95
CA ARG A 164 -9.49 -1.63 7.03
C ARG A 164 -8.37 -2.39 7.74
N ASP A 165 -7.92 -1.92 8.90
CA ASP A 165 -6.87 -2.53 9.70
C ASP A 165 -7.21 -2.44 11.20
N PRO A 166 -7.71 -3.54 11.82
CA PRO A 166 -8.00 -3.59 13.25
C PRO A 166 -6.76 -3.37 14.14
N GLY A 167 -5.56 -3.47 13.57
CA GLY A 167 -4.28 -3.15 14.22
C GLY A 167 -3.87 -1.68 14.09
N PHE A 168 -4.67 -0.84 13.45
CA PHE A 168 -4.40 0.59 13.26
C PHE A 168 -4.35 1.32 14.61
N ASP A 169 -3.22 1.97 14.88
CA ASP A 169 -2.99 2.74 16.11
C ASP A 169 -2.92 4.23 15.77
N VAL A 170 -3.88 5.00 16.29
CA VAL A 170 -3.99 6.44 16.02
C VAL A 170 -2.77 7.22 16.52
N GLN A 171 -2.15 6.81 17.63
CA GLN A 171 -0.96 7.49 18.16
C GLN A 171 0.26 7.23 17.29
N MET A 172 0.41 5.98 16.82
CA MET A 172 1.47 5.67 15.87
C MET A 172 1.23 6.40 14.53
N PHE A 173 -0.02 6.50 14.07
CA PHE A 173 -0.37 7.27 12.88
C PHE A 173 -0.03 8.76 13.04
N ALA A 174 -0.31 9.37 14.19
CA ALA A 174 0.13 10.74 14.48
C ALA A 174 1.66 10.88 14.36
N GLY A 175 2.42 9.89 14.85
CA GLY A 175 3.87 9.84 14.66
C GLY A 175 4.31 9.71 13.20
N GLN A 176 3.53 9.00 12.37
CA GLN A 176 3.75 8.90 10.93
C GLN A 176 3.50 10.25 10.24
N LEU A 177 2.44 10.98 10.60
CA LEU A 177 2.18 12.33 10.09
C LEU A 177 3.35 13.28 10.35
N ASP A 178 3.94 13.23 11.55
CA ASP A 178 5.08 14.07 11.92
C ASP A 178 6.33 13.82 11.06
N GLN A 179 6.44 12.66 10.39
CA GLN A 179 7.56 12.37 9.51
C GLN A 179 7.60 13.28 8.27
N ILE A 180 6.51 13.96 7.91
CA ILE A 180 6.51 14.99 6.85
C ILE A 180 7.58 16.06 7.09
N ASN A 181 7.88 16.36 8.36
CA ASN A 181 8.89 17.37 8.71
C ASN A 181 10.32 16.95 8.35
N ARG A 182 10.57 15.66 8.14
CA ARG A 182 11.87 15.13 7.66
C ARG A 182 12.10 15.41 6.18
N LEU A 183 11.08 15.80 5.42
CA LEU A 183 11.22 16.21 4.03
C LEU A 183 11.91 17.57 3.96
N GLY A 184 13.24 17.57 3.90
CA GLY A 184 14.05 18.79 4.01
C GLY A 184 14.12 19.66 2.75
N SER A 185 13.63 19.21 1.59
CA SER A 185 13.80 19.94 0.32
C SER A 185 12.55 19.87 -0.57
N ALA A 186 12.15 21.02 -1.12
CA ALA A 186 11.08 21.12 -2.10
C ALA A 186 11.36 20.34 -3.39
N ARG A 187 12.63 20.05 -3.73
CA ARG A 187 12.99 19.23 -4.89
C ARG A 187 12.34 17.85 -4.91
N ARG A 188 11.97 17.31 -3.73
CA ARG A 188 11.28 16.01 -3.63
C ARG A 188 9.78 16.09 -3.92
N VAL A 189 9.22 17.30 -3.96
CA VAL A 189 7.79 17.56 -4.22
C VAL A 189 7.56 18.34 -5.52
N GLU A 190 8.61 18.96 -6.08
CA GLU A 190 8.60 19.65 -7.37
C GLU A 190 8.10 18.75 -8.51
N GLU A 191 8.41 17.44 -8.47
CA GLU A 191 7.90 16.46 -9.45
C GLU A 191 6.37 16.32 -9.43
N TYR A 192 5.72 16.73 -8.33
CA TYR A 192 4.26 16.76 -8.18
C TYR A 192 3.69 18.17 -8.37
N GLY A 193 4.50 19.14 -8.81
CA GLY A 193 4.07 20.54 -9.00
C GLY A 193 3.96 21.36 -7.71
N VAL A 194 4.44 20.84 -6.59
CA VAL A 194 4.31 21.46 -5.27
C VAL A 194 5.50 22.36 -5.00
N GLY A 195 5.23 23.64 -4.70
CA GLY A 195 6.24 24.64 -4.36
C GLY A 195 6.66 24.63 -2.88
N GLU A 196 7.69 25.40 -2.53
CA GLU A 196 8.17 25.54 -1.13
C GLU A 196 7.07 26.01 -0.17
N GLN A 197 6.27 27.00 -0.58
CA GLN A 197 5.19 27.54 0.24
C GLN A 197 4.08 26.51 0.48
N GLU A 198 3.70 25.76 -0.54
CA GLU A 198 2.67 24.73 -0.45
C GLU A 198 3.15 23.55 0.41
N LEU A 199 4.42 23.15 0.27
CA LEU A 199 5.03 22.16 1.16
C LEU A 199 5.04 22.63 2.62
N ALA A 200 5.30 23.92 2.89
CA ALA A 200 5.24 24.45 4.24
C ALA A 200 3.81 24.41 4.82
N GLN A 201 2.80 24.68 3.99
CA GLN A 201 1.38 24.58 4.38
C GLN A 201 0.96 23.14 4.64
N LEU A 202 1.31 22.20 3.75
CA LEU A 202 1.13 20.77 3.92
C LEU A 202 1.70 20.28 5.25
N LYS A 203 2.96 20.63 5.53
CA LYS A 203 3.61 20.30 6.81
C LYS A 203 2.82 20.85 8.01
N SER A 204 2.43 22.12 7.94
CA SER A 204 1.65 22.75 9.01
C SER A 204 0.32 22.05 9.24
N ARG A 205 -0.42 21.69 8.17
CA ARG A 205 -1.73 21.01 8.27
C ARG A 205 -1.61 19.60 8.85
N LEU A 206 -0.62 18.83 8.41
CA LEU A 206 -0.44 17.45 8.86
C LEU A 206 0.15 17.38 10.28
N THR A 207 1.08 18.26 10.63
CA THR A 207 1.59 18.36 12.01
C THR A 207 0.54 18.89 12.97
N GLY A 208 -0.27 19.88 12.56
CA GLY A 208 -1.43 20.33 13.34
C GLY A 208 -2.39 19.17 13.62
N TRP A 209 -2.69 18.37 12.60
CA TRP A 209 -3.53 17.18 12.79
C TRP A 209 -2.88 16.14 13.71
N ALA A 210 -1.58 15.89 13.57
CA ALA A 210 -0.85 15.00 14.49
C ALA A 210 -0.94 15.46 15.95
N GLU A 211 -0.86 16.77 16.19
CA GLU A 211 -1.04 17.36 17.52
C GLU A 211 -2.46 17.18 18.05
N GLU A 212 -3.48 17.42 17.22
CA GLU A 212 -4.88 17.16 17.56
C GLU A 212 -5.10 15.69 17.93
N LEU A 213 -4.59 14.74 17.13
CA LEU A 213 -4.71 13.30 17.42
C LEU A 213 -4.01 12.89 18.72
N ARG A 214 -2.91 13.56 19.09
CA ARG A 214 -2.22 13.32 20.37
C ARG A 214 -3.00 13.88 21.56
N ASN A 215 -3.68 15.02 21.38
CA ASN A 215 -4.41 15.72 22.44
C ASN A 215 -5.84 15.19 22.64
N ASP A 216 -6.52 14.86 21.54
CA ASP A 216 -7.89 14.35 21.49
C ASP A 216 -7.95 12.82 21.40
N ALA A 217 -6.81 12.14 21.62
CA ALA A 217 -6.74 10.69 21.68
C ALA A 217 -7.90 10.19 22.55
N PRO A 218 -8.89 9.47 21.97
CA PRO A 218 -10.03 9.05 22.74
C PRO A 218 -9.51 8.25 23.92
N THR A 219 -9.82 8.70 25.14
CA THR A 219 -9.60 7.88 26.33
C THR A 219 -10.27 6.53 26.03
N PRO A 220 -9.59 5.38 26.18
CA PRO A 220 -10.25 4.07 26.03
C PRO A 220 -11.30 3.94 27.14
N GLY A 221 -12.51 4.43 26.88
CA GLY A 221 -13.44 4.75 27.95
C GLY A 221 -14.75 5.30 27.40
N GLN A 222 -15.70 4.37 27.23
CA GLN A 222 -17.16 4.57 27.32
C GLN A 222 -18.00 4.70 26.04
N ARG A 223 -17.46 4.64 24.82
CA ARG A 223 -18.29 4.30 23.62
C ARG A 223 -17.76 3.20 22.71
N ASN A 224 -16.45 2.92 22.70
CA ASN A 224 -15.87 1.98 21.72
C ASN A 224 -15.39 0.63 22.28
N VAL A 225 -15.41 0.40 23.60
CA VAL A 225 -15.01 -0.91 24.16
C VAL A 225 -16.06 -1.99 23.86
N GLN A 226 -17.35 -1.66 23.76
CA GLN A 226 -18.37 -2.63 23.35
C GLN A 226 -18.34 -2.92 21.83
N LYS A 227 -18.01 -1.94 20.98
CA LYS A 227 -17.88 -2.15 19.53
C LYS A 227 -16.62 -2.93 19.16
N VAL A 228 -15.45 -2.61 19.72
CA VAL A 228 -14.21 -3.33 19.42
C VAL A 228 -14.27 -4.77 19.92
N GLN A 229 -14.88 -5.03 21.08
CA GLN A 229 -15.05 -6.39 21.61
C GLN A 229 -16.13 -7.20 20.85
N GLN A 230 -17.11 -6.55 20.22
CA GLN A 230 -18.08 -7.18 19.31
C GLN A 230 -17.55 -7.33 17.87
N GLN A 231 -16.71 -6.42 17.37
CA GLN A 231 -16.08 -6.53 16.05
C GLN A 231 -15.02 -7.63 16.01
N SER A 232 -14.35 -7.92 17.13
CA SER A 232 -13.48 -9.11 17.24
C SER A 232 -14.23 -10.45 17.07
N THR A 233 -15.56 -10.45 17.01
CA THR A 233 -16.38 -11.62 16.67
C THR A 233 -16.98 -11.61 15.26
N ASP A 234 -16.78 -10.56 14.45
CA ASP A 234 -17.42 -10.36 13.13
C ASP A 234 -16.46 -9.78 12.06
N LEU A 235 -15.16 -10.13 12.10
CA LEU A 235 -14.25 -9.81 10.99
C LEU A 235 -14.74 -10.49 9.71
N ASP A 236 -14.85 -9.75 8.60
CA ASP A 236 -15.21 -10.34 7.30
C ASP A 236 -14.21 -11.48 7.01
N PRO A 237 -14.66 -12.74 6.83
CA PRO A 237 -13.76 -13.86 6.59
C PRO A 237 -12.83 -13.66 5.38
N ARG A 238 -13.26 -12.87 4.39
CA ARG A 238 -12.43 -12.49 3.23
C ARG A 238 -11.28 -11.58 3.66
N MET A 239 -11.50 -10.67 4.60
CA MET A 239 -10.48 -9.77 5.15
C MET A 239 -9.38 -10.57 5.84
N GLU A 240 -9.75 -11.52 6.70
CA GLU A 240 -8.76 -12.35 7.40
C GLU A 240 -7.89 -13.15 6.42
N GLN A 241 -8.51 -13.68 5.35
CA GLN A 241 -7.80 -14.42 4.32
C GLN A 241 -6.83 -13.52 3.54
N VAL A 242 -7.27 -12.34 3.11
CA VAL A 242 -6.42 -11.40 2.38
C VAL A 242 -5.29 -10.87 3.27
N MET A 243 -5.57 -10.51 4.53
CA MET A 243 -4.56 -10.01 5.47
C MET A 243 -3.44 -11.01 5.73
N LYS A 244 -3.76 -12.30 5.92
CA LYS A 244 -2.74 -13.35 6.08
C LYS A 244 -1.77 -13.40 4.89
N LEU A 245 -2.26 -13.11 3.70
CA LEU A 245 -1.49 -13.14 2.47
C LEU A 245 -0.68 -11.85 2.26
N VAL A 246 -1.30 -10.69 2.47
CA VAL A 246 -0.62 -9.39 2.36
C VAL A 246 0.52 -9.29 3.38
N HIS A 247 0.32 -9.67 4.64
CA HIS A 247 1.37 -9.66 5.68
C HIS A 247 2.52 -10.64 5.38
N ALA A 248 2.24 -11.75 4.70
CA ALA A 248 3.27 -12.71 4.28
C ALA A 248 4.10 -12.19 3.09
N SER A 249 3.50 -11.36 2.23
CA SER A 249 4.13 -10.77 1.04
C SER A 249 4.79 -9.41 1.29
N TYR A 250 4.33 -8.67 2.30
CA TYR A 250 4.84 -7.38 2.77
C TYR A 250 5.02 -7.43 4.30
N PRO A 251 6.16 -7.93 4.81
CA PRO A 251 6.42 -7.92 6.25
C PRO A 251 6.70 -6.48 6.68
N GLY A 252 5.73 -5.85 7.33
CA GLY A 252 5.94 -4.53 7.93
C GLY A 252 4.63 -3.89 8.34
N THR A 253 4.06 -4.31 9.47
CA THR A 253 3.35 -3.31 10.26
C THR A 253 4.38 -2.26 10.69
N ALA A 254 4.02 -0.99 10.76
CA ALA A 254 4.94 0.03 11.29
C ALA A 254 5.39 -0.27 12.74
N ARG A 255 4.66 -1.14 13.45
CA ARG A 255 5.04 -1.71 14.75
C ARG A 255 6.22 -2.68 14.66
N ASP A 256 6.33 -3.46 13.58
CA ASP A 256 7.47 -4.35 13.33
C ASP A 256 8.71 -3.59 12.85
N ALA A 257 8.52 -2.48 12.13
CA ALA A 257 9.62 -1.62 11.66
C ALA A 257 10.34 -0.86 12.81
N LEU A 258 9.66 -0.65 13.93
CA LEU A 258 10.19 0.06 15.11
C LEU A 258 10.73 -0.87 16.21
N ARG A 259 10.63 -2.19 16.02
CA ARG A 259 11.14 -3.15 16.99
C ARG A 259 12.67 -3.22 16.86
N PRO A 260 13.45 -3.04 17.95
CA PRO A 260 14.89 -3.22 17.87
C PRO A 260 15.19 -4.63 17.34
N PRO A 261 16.23 -4.79 16.50
CA PRO A 261 16.59 -6.10 15.98
C PRO A 261 16.76 -7.07 17.14
N ALA A 262 16.20 -8.27 17.02
CA ALA A 262 16.37 -9.31 18.03
C ALA A 262 17.88 -9.48 18.26
N GLU A 263 18.32 -9.36 19.51
CA GLU A 263 19.70 -9.66 19.88
C GLU A 263 20.01 -11.07 19.38
N THR A 264 20.95 -11.15 18.44
CA THR A 264 21.43 -12.44 17.91
C THR A 264 21.84 -13.28 19.12
N PRO A 265 21.32 -14.50 19.31
CA PRO A 265 21.78 -15.35 20.38
C PRO A 265 23.29 -15.52 20.24
N ALA A 266 24.02 -15.19 21.31
CA ALA A 266 25.46 -15.38 21.36
C ALA A 266 25.78 -16.80 20.89
N ALA A 267 26.62 -16.92 19.86
CA ALA A 267 27.00 -18.18 19.27
C ALA A 267 27.51 -19.11 20.38
N GLU A 268 26.77 -20.19 20.64
CA GLU A 268 27.18 -21.24 21.56
C GLU A 268 28.53 -21.78 21.11
N ALA A 269 29.52 -21.65 22.00
CA ALA A 269 30.87 -22.14 21.78
C ALA A 269 30.83 -23.65 21.49
N ARG A 270 31.28 -24.04 20.28
CA ARG A 270 31.46 -25.45 19.92
C ARG A 270 32.41 -26.13 20.93
N PRO A 271 32.06 -27.29 21.49
CA PRO A 271 32.95 -28.01 22.39
C PRO A 271 34.13 -28.57 21.58
N GLN A 272 35.35 -28.29 22.04
CA GLN A 272 36.58 -28.90 21.51
C GLN A 272 36.56 -30.43 21.75
N PRO A 273 37.03 -31.24 20.79
CA PRO A 273 37.13 -32.68 20.98
C PRO A 273 38.19 -33.01 22.03
N LYS A 274 37.80 -33.88 22.98
CA LYS A 274 38.67 -34.39 24.05
C LYS A 274 39.75 -35.29 23.46
N ASP A 275 40.99 -34.91 23.71
CA ASP A 275 42.17 -35.74 23.56
C ASP A 275 42.16 -36.86 24.62
N ARG A 276 42.24 -38.12 24.17
CA ARG A 276 42.55 -39.31 24.98
C ARG A 276 43.43 -40.25 24.16
N GLY A 277 44.71 -39.88 24.05
CA GLY A 277 45.85 -40.60 24.61
C GLY A 277 46.00 -42.11 24.38
N GLN A 278 47.10 -42.43 23.66
CA GLN A 278 48.13 -43.46 23.92
C GLN A 278 47.67 -44.95 23.87
N GLU A 279 48.41 -45.89 23.26
CA GLU A 279 49.81 -46.23 23.57
C GLU A 279 50.33 -47.38 22.66
N GLN A 280 51.67 -47.49 22.54
CA GLN A 280 52.49 -48.67 22.16
C GLN A 280 52.58 -49.01 20.64
N GLY A 281 53.72 -49.22 19.99
CA GLY A 281 55.12 -49.36 20.41
C GLY A 281 55.86 -50.36 19.47
N ARG A 282 56.97 -49.90 18.86
CA ARG A 282 58.17 -50.65 18.37
C ARG A 282 58.16 -51.54 17.11
N MET A 283 59.31 -51.40 16.40
CA MET A 283 60.05 -52.35 15.54
C MET A 283 59.42 -52.63 14.16
N LEU A 284 60.08 -52.42 13.01
CA LEU A 284 61.50 -52.39 12.62
C LEU A 284 61.73 -51.32 11.54
#